data_AF-A0A523KIU2-F1
#
_entry.id   AF-A0A523KIU2-F1
#
_cell.length_a   1.000
_cell.length_b   1.000
_cell.length_c   1.000
_cell.angle_alpha   90.00
_cell.angle_beta   90.00
_cell.angle_gamma   90.00
#
_symmetry.space_group_name_H-M   'P 1'
#
loop_
_entity.id
_entity.type
_entity.pdbx_description
1 polymer ?
#
loop_
_entity_poly.entity_id
_entity_poly.type
_entity_poly.pdbx_seq_one_letter_code
_entity_poly.pdbx_strand_id
1 'polypeptide(L)'
;MRHIANSLVLLGLIGTVVGFIIALGGVDPEHAADVKAIAPMVSTLIQGMSTALYTTLVGAILNIWLMANHQILAGGTVKLITALVEMAEIHARD
;
A
#
# COMPACT_ATOMS: atom_id res chain seq x y z
N MET A 1 8.54 3.82 -12.44
CA MET A 1 8.48 3.16 -11.10
C MET A 1 8.11 4.07 -9.95
N ARG A 2 8.62 5.30 -9.87
CA ARG A 2 8.25 6.25 -8.80
C ARG A 2 6.73 6.50 -8.71
N HIS A 3 6.03 6.47 -9.85
CA HIS A 3 4.58 6.63 -9.91
C HIS A 3 3.81 5.53 -9.19
N ILE A 4 4.16 4.26 -9.42
CA ILE A 4 3.40 3.16 -8.80
C ILE A 4 3.70 3.09 -7.29
N ALA A 5 4.97 3.23 -6.89
CA ALA A 5 5.31 3.29 -5.47
C ALA A 5 4.59 4.46 -4.75
N ASN A 6 4.52 5.65 -5.36
CA ASN A 6 3.75 6.77 -4.83
C ASN A 6 2.24 6.48 -4.79
N SER A 7 1.68 5.83 -5.81
CA SER A 7 0.28 5.45 -5.82
C SER A 7 -0.06 4.49 -4.68
N LEU A 8 0.84 3.57 -4.32
CA LEU A 8 0.62 2.66 -3.19
C LEU A 8 0.73 3.36 -1.83
N VAL A 9 1.62 4.34 -1.69
CA VAL A 9 1.67 5.20 -0.49
C VAL A 9 0.40 6.04 -0.38
N LEU A 10 -0.07 6.63 -1.49
CA LEU A 10 -1.34 7.34 -1.57
C LEU A 10 -2.52 6.43 -1.22
N LEU A 11 -2.49 5.16 -1.63
CA LEU A 11 -3.52 4.18 -1.29
C LEU A 11 -3.62 3.95 0.23
N GLY A 12 -2.48 3.83 0.91
CA GLY A 12 -2.43 3.74 2.38
C GLY A 12 -2.96 5.01 3.06
N LEU A 13 -2.65 6.18 2.51
CA LEU A 13 -3.13 7.48 3.00
C LEU A 13 -4.65 7.66 2.80
N ILE A 14 -5.22 7.12 1.71
CA ILE A 14 -6.67 7.06 1.52
C ILE A 14 -7.30 6.12 2.55
N GLY A 15 -6.64 5.00 2.85
CA GLY A 15 -7.06 4.05 3.89
C GLY A 15 -7.18 4.68 5.28
N THR A 16 -6.25 5.55 5.67
CA THR A 16 -6.33 6.27 6.94
C THR A 16 -7.48 7.27 6.97
N VAL A 17 -7.74 8.00 5.88
CA VAL A 17 -8.88 8.92 5.78
C VAL A 17 -10.21 8.16 5.90
N VAL A 18 -10.36 7.02 5.21
CA VAL A 18 -11.57 6.20 5.28
C VAL A 18 -11.80 5.65 6.69
N GLY A 19 -10.75 5.13 7.34
CA GLY A 19 -10.86 4.63 8.72
C GLY A 19 -11.21 5.73 9.72
N PHE A 20 -10.72 6.95 9.53
CA PHE A 20 -11.12 8.11 10.33
C PHE A 20 -12.59 8.50 10.11
N ILE A 21 -13.09 8.45 8.87
CA ILE A 21 -14.51 8.72 8.58
C ILE A 21 -15.41 7.72 9.33
N ILE A 22 -15.06 6.43 9.30
CA ILE A 22 -15.80 5.37 10.00
C ILE A 22 -15.73 5.58 11.53
N ALA A 23 -14.54 5.91 12.04
CA ALA A 23 -14.33 6.15 13.46
C ALA A 23 -15.18 7.33 13.98
N LEU A 24 -15.21 8.45 13.24
CA LEU A 24 -15.95 9.66 13.61
C LEU A 24 -17.47 9.52 13.39
N GLY A 25 -17.91 8.70 12.43
CA GLY A 25 -19.34 8.45 12.19
C GLY A 25 -20.05 7.70 13.31
N GLY A 26 -19.30 7.02 14.20
CA GLY A 26 -19.86 6.34 15.37
C GLY A 26 -19.86 7.16 16.66
N VAL A 27 -19.38 8.41 16.62
CA VAL A 27 -19.29 9.28 17.80
C VAL A 27 -20.53 10.16 17.87
N ASP A 28 -21.36 9.92 18.86
CA ASP A 28 -22.57 10.70 19.12
C ASP A 28 -22.37 11.58 20.38
N PRO A 29 -21.97 12.85 20.22
CA PRO A 29 -21.53 13.68 21.34
C PRO A 29 -22.64 14.00 22.36
N GLU A 30 -23.91 13.96 21.95
CA GLU A 30 -25.06 14.17 22.84
C GLU A 30 -25.29 12.99 23.81
N HIS A 31 -24.85 11.78 23.45
CA HIS A 31 -24.97 10.58 24.27
C HIS A 31 -23.65 10.19 24.94
N ALA A 32 -22.57 10.96 24.74
CA ALA A 32 -21.23 10.67 25.30
C ALA A 32 -21.15 10.68 26.84
N ALA A 33 -22.14 11.28 27.52
CA ALA A 33 -22.25 11.26 28.97
C ALA A 33 -22.89 9.96 29.52
N ASP A 34 -23.54 9.16 28.67
CA ASP A 34 -24.16 7.90 29.09
C ASP A 34 -23.13 6.76 29.00
N VAL A 35 -22.80 6.16 30.14
CA VAL A 35 -21.85 5.04 30.26
C VAL A 35 -22.25 3.86 29.37
N LYS A 36 -23.54 3.67 29.08
CA LYS A 36 -24.01 2.64 28.14
C LYS A 36 -23.73 2.97 26.68
N ALA A 37 -23.63 4.25 26.32
CA ALA A 37 -23.31 4.70 24.96
C ALA A 37 -21.80 4.74 24.69
N ILE A 38 -20.95 4.80 25.74
CA ILE A 38 -19.49 4.79 25.59
C ILE A 38 -18.99 3.49 24.96
N ALA A 39 -19.50 2.33 25.38
CA ALA A 39 -19.07 1.03 24.84
C ALA A 39 -19.26 0.91 23.30
N PRO A 40 -20.43 1.21 22.70
CA PRO A 40 -20.60 1.19 21.25
C PRO A 40 -19.80 2.28 20.54
N MET A 41 -19.62 3.47 21.13
CA MET A 41 -18.73 4.51 20.59
C MET A 41 -17.29 4.03 20.47
N VAL A 42 -16.74 3.46 21.54
CA VAL A 42 -15.37 2.92 21.55
C VAL A 42 -15.23 1.77 20.57
N SER A 43 -16.23 0.90 20.45
CA SER A 43 -16.20 -0.18 19.45
C SER A 43 -16.10 0.37 18.03
N THR A 44 -16.84 1.44 17.70
CA THR A 44 -16.83 2.02 16.35
C THR A 44 -15.51 2.76 16.07
N LEU A 45 -14.94 3.43 17.06
CA LEU A 45 -13.60 4.03 16.99
C LEU A 45 -12.51 2.97 16.73
N ILE A 46 -12.54 1.86 17.48
CA ILE A 46 -11.60 0.75 17.29
C ILE A 46 -11.77 0.14 15.89
N GLN A 47 -13.00 0.01 15.42
CA GLN A 47 -13.28 -0.52 14.10
C GLN A 47 -12.72 0.39 13.00
N GLY A 48 -12.99 1.69 13.05
CA GLY A 48 -12.42 2.67 12.11
C GLY A 48 -10.88 2.69 12.13
N MET A 49 -10.27 2.66 13.32
CA MET A 49 -8.81 2.57 13.45
C MET A 49 -8.25 1.26 12.87
N SER A 50 -8.92 0.12 13.11
CA SER A 50 -8.48 -1.18 12.57
C SER A 50 -8.50 -1.19 11.03
N THR A 51 -9.52 -0.59 10.42
CA THR A 51 -9.62 -0.49 8.95
C THR A 51 -8.53 0.41 8.36
N ALA A 52 -8.17 1.51 9.03
CA ALA A 52 -7.06 2.37 8.64
C ALA A 52 -5.71 1.63 8.67
N LEU A 53 -5.47 0.86 9.74
CA LEU A 53 -4.23 0.09 9.88
C LEU A 53 -4.14 -1.05 8.86
N TYR A 54 -5.26 -1.76 8.62
CA TYR A 54 -5.28 -2.88 7.67
C TYR A 54 -5.02 -2.41 6.24
N THR A 55 -5.65 -1.32 5.81
CA THR A 55 -5.45 -0.74 4.48
C THR A 55 -4.04 -0.15 4.30
N THR A 56 -3.46 0.43 5.36
CA THR A 56 -2.05 0.87 5.37
C THR A 56 -1.09 -0.32 5.21
N LEU A 57 -1.32 -1.40 5.96
CA LEU A 57 -0.50 -2.62 5.91
C LEU A 57 -0.56 -3.27 4.52
N VAL A 58 -1.77 -3.42 3.98
CA VAL A 58 -1.98 -3.97 2.63
C VAL A 58 -1.28 -3.11 1.57
N GLY A 59 -1.38 -1.78 1.67
CA GLY A 59 -0.67 -0.86 0.78
C GLY A 59 0.85 -1.02 0.83
N ALA A 60 1.43 -1.19 2.03
CA ALA A 60 2.86 -1.43 2.22
C ALA A 60 3.31 -2.78 1.66
N ILE A 61 2.55 -3.86 1.91
CA ILE A 61 2.85 -5.20 1.41
C ILE A 61 2.85 -5.22 -0.13
N LEU A 62 1.81 -4.62 -0.75
CA LEU A 62 1.74 -4.49 -2.21
C LEU A 62 2.91 -3.68 -2.76
N ASN A 63 3.39 -2.66 -2.04
CA ASN A 63 4.53 -1.84 -2.46
C ASN A 63 5.82 -2.67 -2.52
N ILE A 64 6.10 -3.42 -1.47
CA ILE A 64 7.25 -4.31 -1.40
C ILE A 64 7.16 -5.38 -2.49
N TRP A 65 5.98 -5.99 -2.66
CA TRP A 65 5.74 -7.03 -3.67
C TRP A 65 6.01 -6.51 -5.09
N LEU A 66 5.49 -5.34 -5.41
CA LEU A 66 5.67 -4.74 -6.74
C LEU A 66 7.13 -4.35 -6.99
N MET A 67 7.81 -3.85 -5.96
CA MET A 67 9.23 -3.53 -6.03
C MET A 67 10.07 -4.78 -6.28
N ALA A 68 9.76 -5.90 -5.62
CA ALA A 68 10.44 -7.18 -5.81
C ALA A 68 10.24 -7.73 -7.24
N ASN A 69 9.01 -7.76 -7.75
CA ASN A 69 8.71 -8.20 -9.12
C ASN A 69 9.46 -7.36 -10.15
N HIS A 70 9.50 -6.05 -9.95
CA HIS A 70 10.24 -5.17 -10.84
C HIS A 70 11.76 -5.39 -10.78
N GLN A 71 12.33 -5.67 -9.60
CA GLN A 71 13.76 -5.96 -9.46
C GLN A 71 14.15 -7.20 -10.28
N ILE A 72 13.30 -8.23 -10.25
CA ILE A 72 13.48 -9.45 -11.04
C ILE A 72 13.39 -9.14 -12.54
N LEU A 73 12.38 -8.38 -12.96
CA LEU A 73 12.20 -8.01 -14.37
C LEU A 73 13.36 -7.16 -14.90
N ALA A 74 13.78 -6.15 -14.15
CA ALA A 74 14.90 -5.28 -14.52
C ALA A 74 16.21 -6.09 -14.61
N GLY A 75 16.46 -6.99 -13.67
CA GLY A 75 17.62 -7.90 -13.73
C GLY A 75 17.58 -8.83 -14.95
N GLY A 76 16.40 -9.36 -15.28
CA GLY A 76 16.18 -10.16 -16.49
C GLY A 76 16.46 -9.39 -17.77
N THR A 77 15.93 -8.17 -17.90
CA THR A 77 16.15 -7.31 -19.07
C THR A 77 17.63 -6.96 -19.26
N VAL A 78 18.35 -6.65 -18.17
CA VAL A 78 19.79 -6.37 -18.25
C VAL A 78 20.55 -7.60 -18.75
N LYS A 79 20.27 -8.80 -18.21
CA LYS A 79 20.88 -10.04 -18.69
C LYS A 79 20.60 -10.30 -20.18
N LEU A 80 19.37 -10.04 -20.62
CA LEU A 80 18.99 -10.21 -22.03
C LEU A 80 19.75 -9.23 -22.93
N ILE A 81 19.86 -7.96 -22.54
CA ILE A 81 20.59 -6.95 -23.30
C ILE A 81 22.08 -7.31 -23.37
N THR A 82 22.70 -7.71 -22.27
CA THR A 82 24.11 -8.12 -22.26
C THR A 82 24.35 -9.32 -23.18
N ALA A 83 23.48 -10.34 -23.14
CA ALA A 83 23.57 -11.50 -24.02
C ALA A 83 23.40 -11.14 -25.51
N LEU A 84 22.50 -10.20 -25.83
CA LEU A 84 22.33 -9.69 -27.19
C LEU A 84 23.56 -8.92 -27.69
N VAL A 85 24.16 -8.09 -26.83
CA VAL A 85 25.37 -7.34 -27.17
C VAL A 85 26.55 -8.29 -27.39
N GLU A 86 26.74 -9.27 -26.51
CA GLU A 86 27.81 -10.26 -26.64
C GLU A 86 27.68 -11.08 -27.94
N MET A 87 26.46 -11.50 -28.29
CA MET A 87 26.19 -12.16 -29.58
C MET A 87 26.48 -11.25 -30.78
N ALA A 88 26.12 -9.96 -30.68
CA ALA A 88 26.37 -8.99 -31.75
C ALA A 88 27.87 -8.72 -31.94
N GLU A 89 28.65 -8.64 -30.86
CA GLU A 89 30.11 -8.45 -30.91
C GLU A 89 30.83 -9.64 -31.52
N ILE A 90 30.36 -10.86 -31.25
CA ILE A 90 30.90 -12.08 -31.86
C ILE A 90 30.63 -12.07 -33.38
N HIS A 91 29.40 -11.77 -33.79
CA HIS A 91 29.02 -11.78 -35.21
C HIS A 91 29.62 -10.62 -36.02
N ALA A 92 29.99 -9.51 -35.38
CA ALA A 92 30.68 -8.39 -36.03
C ALA A 92 32.20 -8.61 -36.21
N ARG A 93 32.76 -9.67 -35.60
CA ARG A 93 34.18 -10.03 -35.71
C ARG A 93 34.47 -11.11 -36.75
N ASP A 94 33.44 -11.79 -37.24
CA ASP A 94 33.47 -12.69 -38.40
C ASP A 94 33.22 -11.93 -39.71
#